data_AF-A0A917WL95-F1
#
_entry.id   AF-A0A917WL95-F1
#
_cell.length_a   1.000
_cell.length_b   1.000
_cell.length_c   1.000
_cell.angle_alpha   90.00
_cell.angle_beta   90.00
_cell.angle_gamma   90.00
#
_symmetry.space_group_name_H-M   'P 1'
#
loop_
_entity.id
_entity.type
_entity.pdbx_description
1 polymer ?
#
loop_
_entity_poly.entity_id
_entity_poly.type
_entity_poly.pdbx_seq_one_letter_code
_entity_poly.pdbx_strand_id
1 'polypeptide(L)'
;MLGGVRGAARDWLDRPMTSWHLILAVFALLLGFGLLMVLSASSIVSFKQGSGSAFATFESQAVYAVIGSVGFVFAARVSPRFIRGASFPAVLVSLFLLAAVLVIGKKINGARSWIGVGSATFQPSELAKVALLVWMAHVLAARRHTLRSLRSLLFPVLPVFVLMVALIMMQPDLGTTVSLCIVFFAVLWFAGAPMWIFGLLAAGGIAGVVYLSTSAGYRAARILAFLHPFDPAYQAWTYQVQQGWFGMGHGGLFGVGLGQSMVKWSWLPNADSDFIFAVIGEELGLIGTGLVLLLFGLLAYTGLRIARRSVEPWNKIVAAAATVWLVGQAAINIGYVVGLLPVTGIPLPMISAGGTSLVVTMLVFGLLANLARREPQAAAALYAQGPGRIGRFLGIDVQRPGDPRPPSRRTLRRRAAAARREAAQQERADRRHRRAEVRVAKAEAGTQAARRSREERAAAAARAARRPAPRRGASPVDPRRAGRPVADRGRPDEARTRRTAPPVEPGRRAATPDARRAPADPRRRAEGPDPRRRPDGTDRRPAGARTDPRRRPDAAATGGRRRGAPPELRRDGDRPSHFGDDGWSPAAQPTRDRRPSAGERRQPSTPDRRSARMRP
;
A
#
# COMPACT_ATOMS: atom_id res chain seq x y z
N MET A 1 -38.22 -18.22 26.66
CA MET A 1 -37.65 -17.88 25.34
C MET A 1 -36.27 -17.23 25.39
N LEU A 2 -36.09 -16.02 25.96
CA LEU A 2 -34.82 -15.26 25.91
C LEU A 2 -33.54 -16.05 26.27
N GLY A 3 -33.59 -16.95 27.26
CA GLY A 3 -32.45 -17.81 27.62
C GLY A 3 -31.99 -18.73 26.48
N GLY A 4 -32.93 -19.38 25.77
CA GLY A 4 -32.63 -20.26 24.64
C GLY A 4 -32.07 -19.51 23.43
N VAL A 5 -32.57 -18.29 23.15
CA VAL A 5 -32.01 -17.41 22.12
C VAL A 5 -30.58 -17.00 22.47
N ARG A 6 -30.30 -16.66 23.74
CA ARG A 6 -28.94 -16.37 24.24
C ARG A 6 -28.02 -17.59 24.20
N GLY A 7 -28.54 -18.80 24.43
CA GLY A 7 -27.83 -20.07 24.24
C GLY A 7 -27.43 -20.28 22.78
N ALA A 8 -28.42 -20.44 21.89
CA ALA A 8 -28.19 -20.67 20.47
C ALA A 8 -27.33 -19.58 19.80
N ALA A 9 -27.43 -18.31 20.24
CA ALA A 9 -26.56 -17.24 19.79
C ALA A 9 -25.10 -17.43 20.25
N ARG A 10 -24.86 -17.87 21.50
CA ARG A 10 -23.50 -18.23 21.97
C ARG A 10 -22.97 -19.45 21.21
N ASP A 11 -23.76 -20.52 21.09
CA ASP A 11 -23.36 -21.74 20.39
C ASP A 11 -23.01 -21.46 18.92
N TRP A 12 -23.74 -20.56 18.25
CA TRP A 12 -23.42 -20.08 16.92
C TRP A 12 -22.19 -19.15 16.90
N LEU A 13 -22.04 -18.27 17.88
CA LEU A 13 -20.86 -17.42 18.04
C LEU A 13 -19.59 -18.21 18.36
N ASP A 14 -19.65 -19.38 18.98
CA ASP A 14 -18.48 -20.20 19.25
C ASP A 14 -18.10 -21.17 18.13
N ARG A 15 -18.95 -21.31 17.09
CA ARG A 15 -18.58 -22.04 15.87
C ARG A 15 -17.30 -21.45 15.24
N PRO A 16 -16.39 -22.32 14.76
CA PRO A 16 -15.04 -21.95 14.34
C PRO A 16 -15.01 -20.92 13.19
N MET A 17 -15.96 -20.97 12.26
CA MET A 17 -15.99 -20.10 11.08
C MET A 17 -16.83 -18.82 11.25
N THR A 18 -17.37 -18.53 12.44
CA THR A 18 -18.38 -17.46 12.58
C THR A 18 -17.83 -16.06 12.30
N SER A 19 -16.58 -15.76 12.67
CA SER A 19 -15.94 -14.48 12.33
C SER A 19 -15.84 -14.23 10.81
N TRP A 20 -15.65 -15.30 10.03
CA TRP A 20 -15.59 -15.25 8.56
C TRP A 20 -16.98 -15.02 7.94
N HIS A 21 -18.02 -15.65 8.48
CA HIS A 21 -19.39 -15.43 8.00
C HIS A 21 -19.91 -14.04 8.38
N LEU A 22 -19.59 -13.55 9.59
CA LEU A 22 -19.95 -12.21 10.04
C LEU A 22 -19.32 -11.12 9.17
N ILE A 23 -18.02 -11.20 8.86
CA ILE A 23 -17.36 -10.16 8.04
C ILE A 23 -17.88 -10.16 6.59
N LEU A 24 -18.27 -11.32 6.04
CA LEU A 24 -18.97 -11.41 4.75
C LEU A 24 -20.38 -10.80 4.79
N ALA A 25 -21.15 -11.09 5.84
CA ALA A 25 -22.51 -10.56 6.00
C ALA A 25 -22.50 -9.03 6.16
N VAL A 26 -21.62 -8.51 7.03
CA VAL A 26 -21.43 -7.05 7.23
C VAL A 26 -20.97 -6.37 5.93
N PHE A 27 -20.01 -6.97 5.20
CA PHE A 27 -19.58 -6.48 3.89
C PHE A 27 -20.73 -6.41 2.88
N ALA A 28 -21.49 -7.49 2.71
CA ALA A 28 -22.58 -7.56 1.74
C ALA A 28 -23.73 -6.61 2.09
N LEU A 29 -24.09 -6.50 3.37
CA LEU A 29 -25.15 -5.60 3.84
C LEU A 29 -24.74 -4.13 3.70
N LEU A 30 -23.52 -3.74 4.13
CA LEU A 30 -23.03 -2.36 3.97
C LEU A 30 -22.88 -1.96 2.49
N LEU A 31 -22.39 -2.86 1.63
CA LEU A 31 -22.25 -2.59 0.19
C LEU A 31 -23.62 -2.48 -0.50
N GLY A 32 -24.54 -3.41 -0.24
CA GLY A 32 -25.87 -3.41 -0.84
C GLY A 32 -26.69 -2.20 -0.39
N PHE A 33 -26.66 -1.88 0.90
CA PHE A 33 -27.29 -0.68 1.45
C PHE A 33 -26.64 0.61 0.94
N GLY A 34 -25.31 0.65 0.83
CA GLY A 34 -24.59 1.79 0.25
C GLY A 34 -24.98 2.06 -1.20
N LEU A 35 -24.99 1.03 -2.05
CA LEU A 35 -25.43 1.15 -3.44
C LEU A 35 -26.90 1.57 -3.57
N LEU A 36 -27.79 1.07 -2.69
CA LEU A 36 -29.18 1.50 -2.62
C LEU A 36 -29.30 2.99 -2.27
N MET A 37 -28.56 3.46 -1.27
CA MET A 37 -28.62 4.86 -0.84
C MET A 37 -27.95 5.82 -1.83
N VAL A 38 -26.86 5.42 -2.51
CA VAL A 38 -26.26 6.22 -3.60
C VAL A 38 -27.18 6.28 -4.82
N LEU A 39 -27.85 5.19 -5.18
CA LEU A 39 -28.91 5.19 -6.22
C LEU A 39 -30.03 6.16 -5.83
N SER A 40 -30.50 6.08 -4.59
CA SER A 40 -31.54 6.97 -4.05
C SER A 40 -31.11 8.44 -4.05
N ALA A 41 -29.85 8.75 -3.70
CA ALA A 41 -29.36 10.12 -3.56
C ALA A 41 -28.98 10.79 -4.89
N SER A 42 -28.42 10.05 -5.85
CA SER A 42 -27.83 10.63 -7.06
C SER A 42 -28.81 10.83 -8.24
N SER A 43 -29.97 10.18 -8.21
CA SER A 43 -31.00 10.25 -9.25
C SER A 43 -31.48 11.68 -9.56
N ILE A 44 -31.68 12.49 -8.52
CA ILE A 44 -32.18 13.87 -8.60
C ILE A 44 -31.08 14.85 -9.02
N VAL A 45 -29.85 14.64 -8.54
CA VAL A 45 -28.71 15.53 -8.83
C VAL A 45 -28.26 15.41 -10.28
N SER A 46 -28.15 14.18 -10.79
CA SER A 46 -27.71 13.90 -12.17
C SER A 46 -28.72 14.45 -13.20
N PHE A 47 -30.02 14.39 -12.88
CA PHE A 47 -31.09 14.97 -13.71
C PHE A 47 -30.96 16.50 -13.86
N LYS A 48 -30.63 17.22 -12.77
CA LYS A 48 -30.49 18.69 -12.79
C LYS A 48 -29.23 19.20 -13.50
N GLN A 49 -28.15 18.41 -13.57
CA GLN A 49 -26.86 18.86 -14.13
C GLN A 49 -26.72 18.65 -15.65
N GLY A 50 -27.77 18.19 -16.34
CA GLY A 50 -27.78 18.06 -17.80
C GLY A 50 -26.87 16.96 -18.37
N SER A 51 -26.36 16.07 -17.53
CA SER A 51 -25.37 15.03 -17.89
C SER A 51 -25.95 13.80 -18.61
N GLY A 52 -27.15 13.90 -19.19
CA GLY A 52 -27.76 12.92 -20.09
C GLY A 52 -28.32 11.64 -19.44
N SER A 53 -27.73 11.16 -18.33
CA SER A 53 -28.24 10.02 -17.55
C SER A 53 -28.52 10.43 -16.11
N ALA A 54 -29.74 10.14 -15.62
CA ALA A 54 -30.08 10.27 -14.20
C ALA A 54 -29.26 9.33 -13.29
N PHE A 55 -28.57 8.34 -13.86
CA PHE A 55 -27.86 7.30 -13.14
C PHE A 55 -26.33 7.42 -13.18
N ALA A 56 -25.75 8.43 -13.84
CA ALA A 56 -24.30 8.50 -14.10
C ALA A 56 -23.40 8.31 -12.86
N THR A 57 -23.77 8.88 -11.70
CA THR A 57 -23.03 8.68 -10.43
C THR A 57 -23.22 7.26 -9.88
N PHE A 58 -24.41 6.68 -9.99
CA PHE A 58 -24.68 5.30 -9.60
C PHE A 58 -23.97 4.29 -10.51
N GLU A 59 -24.01 4.48 -11.84
CA GLU A 59 -23.26 3.69 -12.82
C GLU A 59 -21.77 3.68 -12.49
N SER A 60 -21.21 4.87 -12.19
CA SER A 60 -19.82 5.03 -11.76
C SER A 60 -19.54 4.27 -10.44
N GLN A 61 -20.36 4.46 -9.42
CA GLN A 61 -20.23 3.79 -8.12
C GLN A 61 -20.36 2.26 -8.26
N ALA A 62 -21.22 1.76 -9.15
CA ALA A 62 -21.38 0.34 -9.45
C ALA A 62 -20.15 -0.24 -10.15
N VAL A 63 -19.54 0.48 -11.10
CA VAL A 63 -18.25 0.09 -11.69
C VAL A 63 -17.15 0.03 -10.62
N TYR A 64 -17.08 1.01 -9.71
CA TYR A 64 -16.16 0.94 -8.57
C TYR A 64 -16.48 -0.21 -7.59
N ALA A 65 -17.76 -0.59 -7.42
CA ALA A 65 -18.15 -1.75 -6.62
C ALA A 65 -17.73 -3.09 -7.27
N VAL A 66 -17.78 -3.20 -8.60
CA VAL A 66 -17.25 -4.36 -9.34
C VAL A 66 -15.72 -4.43 -9.21
N ILE A 67 -15.00 -3.33 -9.43
CA ILE A 67 -13.55 -3.25 -9.25
C ILE A 67 -13.16 -3.57 -7.80
N GLY A 68 -13.88 -3.01 -6.83
CA GLY A 68 -13.68 -3.27 -5.40
C GLY A 68 -14.03 -4.70 -5.00
N SER A 69 -14.97 -5.37 -5.69
CA SER A 69 -15.24 -6.80 -5.49
C SER A 69 -14.07 -7.67 -5.97
N VAL A 70 -13.41 -7.31 -7.07
CA VAL A 70 -12.15 -7.94 -7.48
C VAL A 70 -11.06 -7.68 -6.44
N GLY A 71 -10.97 -6.45 -5.91
CA GLY A 71 -10.07 -6.09 -4.81
C GLY A 71 -10.30 -6.89 -3.52
N PHE A 72 -11.56 -7.08 -3.13
CA PHE A 72 -11.97 -7.93 -2.01
C PHE A 72 -11.51 -9.37 -2.21
N VAL A 73 -11.84 -9.98 -3.37
CA VAL A 73 -11.49 -11.38 -3.68
C VAL A 73 -9.97 -11.57 -3.74
N PHE A 74 -9.24 -10.59 -4.29
CA PHE A 74 -7.78 -10.56 -4.30
C PHE A 74 -7.21 -10.53 -2.87
N ALA A 75 -7.57 -9.55 -2.04
CA ALA A 75 -7.09 -9.43 -0.67
C ALA A 75 -7.47 -10.66 0.19
N ALA A 76 -8.69 -11.19 -0.02
CA ALA A 76 -9.14 -12.42 0.62
C ALA A 76 -8.25 -13.63 0.25
N ARG A 77 -7.83 -13.78 -1.01
CA ARG A 77 -7.01 -14.92 -1.48
C ARG A 77 -5.51 -14.79 -1.16
N VAL A 78 -4.92 -13.59 -1.28
CA VAL A 78 -3.46 -13.38 -1.17
C VAL A 78 -2.91 -13.73 0.21
N SER A 79 -1.72 -14.35 0.28
CA SER A 79 -1.14 -14.76 1.57
C SER A 79 -0.48 -13.58 2.33
N PRO A 80 -0.68 -13.44 3.66
CA PRO A 80 -0.04 -12.42 4.50
C PRO A 80 1.48 -12.27 4.34
N ARG A 81 2.19 -13.35 4.01
CA ARG A 81 3.64 -13.30 3.73
C ARG A 81 3.97 -12.43 2.51
N PHE A 82 3.12 -12.45 1.48
CA PHE A 82 3.25 -11.57 0.32
C PHE A 82 2.88 -10.13 0.66
N ILE A 83 1.76 -9.91 1.37
CA ILE A 83 1.29 -8.58 1.79
C ILE A 83 2.34 -7.88 2.66
N ARG A 84 2.98 -8.59 3.60
CA ARG A 84 4.09 -8.08 4.41
C ARG A 84 5.34 -7.79 3.57
N GLY A 85 5.70 -8.66 2.63
CA GLY A 85 6.84 -8.42 1.71
C GLY A 85 6.62 -7.22 0.78
N ALA A 86 5.39 -6.99 0.33
CA ALA A 86 5.00 -5.85 -0.51
C ALA A 86 4.81 -4.55 0.28
N SER A 87 4.80 -4.59 1.62
CA SER A 87 4.44 -3.44 2.47
C SER A 87 5.35 -2.22 2.30
N PHE A 88 6.66 -2.41 2.27
CA PHE A 88 7.63 -1.32 2.08
C PHE A 88 7.60 -0.76 0.65
N PRO A 89 7.57 -1.58 -0.43
CA PRO A 89 7.26 -1.10 -1.77
C PRO A 89 5.95 -0.31 -1.87
N ALA A 90 4.88 -0.76 -1.20
CA ALA A 90 3.60 -0.04 -1.19
C ALA A 90 3.72 1.33 -0.52
N VAL A 91 4.49 1.46 0.57
CA VAL A 91 4.79 2.76 1.19
C VAL A 91 5.56 3.69 0.24
N LEU A 92 6.57 3.19 -0.47
CA LEU A 92 7.33 3.99 -1.44
C LEU A 92 6.46 4.45 -2.62
N VAL A 93 5.61 3.56 -3.16
CA VAL A 93 4.65 3.89 -4.22
C VAL A 93 3.62 4.92 -3.72
N SER A 94 3.09 4.78 -2.51
CA SER A 94 2.17 5.75 -1.91
C SER A 94 2.81 7.12 -1.72
N LEU A 95 4.06 7.18 -1.24
CA LEU A 95 4.81 8.44 -1.11
C LEU A 95 5.07 9.10 -2.47
N PHE A 96 5.46 8.32 -3.48
CA PHE A 96 5.63 8.81 -4.85
C PHE A 96 4.32 9.37 -5.42
N LEU A 97 3.20 8.67 -5.27
CA LEU A 97 1.90 9.12 -5.78
C LEU A 97 1.34 10.33 -5.02
N LEU A 98 1.59 10.43 -3.70
CA LEU A 98 1.28 11.61 -2.89
C LEU A 98 2.12 12.84 -3.29
N ALA A 99 3.39 12.65 -3.68
CA ALA A 99 4.19 13.73 -4.24
C ALA A 99 3.75 14.10 -5.67
N ALA A 100 3.42 13.11 -6.51
CA ALA A 100 2.98 13.34 -7.88
C ALA A 100 1.67 14.12 -7.96
N VAL A 101 0.68 13.82 -7.11
CA VAL A 101 -0.65 14.46 -7.19
C VAL A 101 -0.63 15.95 -6.83
N LEU A 102 0.38 16.45 -6.11
CA LEU A 102 0.60 17.89 -5.92
C LEU A 102 0.85 18.63 -7.24
N VAL A 103 1.48 17.94 -8.21
CA VAL A 103 1.89 18.47 -9.52
C VAL A 103 0.85 18.14 -10.60
N ILE A 104 0.46 16.87 -10.73
CA ILE A 104 -0.44 16.39 -11.80
C ILE A 104 -1.90 16.20 -11.37
N GLY A 105 -2.24 16.50 -10.11
CA GLY A 105 -3.59 16.32 -9.57
C GLY A 105 -4.58 17.38 -10.04
N LYS A 106 -5.79 16.93 -10.37
CA LYS A 106 -6.93 17.81 -10.66
C LYS A 106 -7.34 18.53 -9.37
N LYS A 107 -7.63 19.84 -9.47
CA LYS A 107 -8.29 20.59 -8.40
C LYS A 107 -9.77 20.19 -8.36
N ILE A 108 -10.25 19.69 -7.22
CA ILE A 108 -11.66 19.42 -6.93
C ILE A 108 -11.95 19.95 -5.52
N ASN A 109 -13.00 20.75 -5.35
CA ASN A 109 -13.37 21.38 -4.07
C ASN A 109 -12.19 22.11 -3.37
N GLY A 110 -11.32 22.74 -4.16
CA GLY A 110 -10.10 23.43 -3.70
C GLY A 110 -8.87 22.53 -3.51
N ALA A 111 -9.04 21.22 -3.35
CA ALA A 111 -7.96 20.27 -3.06
C ALA A 111 -7.35 19.65 -4.33
N ARG A 112 -6.03 19.38 -4.33
CA ARG A 112 -5.33 18.60 -5.39
C ARG A 112 -5.08 17.16 -4.94
N SER A 113 -6.15 16.43 -4.64
CA SER A 113 -6.06 15.05 -4.12
C SER A 113 -6.25 13.94 -5.18
N TRP A 114 -6.62 14.29 -6.42
CA TRP A 114 -7.15 13.34 -7.40
C TRP A 114 -6.34 13.25 -8.70
N ILE A 115 -5.91 12.05 -9.07
CA ILE A 115 -5.31 11.73 -10.37
C ILE A 115 -6.41 11.18 -11.30
N GLY A 116 -6.52 11.72 -12.52
CA GLY A 116 -7.43 11.19 -13.54
C GLY A 116 -6.80 10.03 -14.31
N VAL A 117 -7.55 8.95 -14.52
CA VAL A 117 -7.13 7.74 -15.27
C VAL A 117 -8.25 7.37 -16.24
N GLY A 118 -8.22 7.97 -17.43
CA GLY A 118 -9.35 7.92 -18.37
C GLY A 118 -10.59 8.60 -17.77
N SER A 119 -11.73 7.91 -17.79
CA SER A 119 -12.97 8.32 -17.11
C SER A 119 -12.94 8.11 -15.59
N ALA A 120 -12.00 7.30 -15.06
CA ALA A 120 -11.89 7.02 -13.64
C ALA A 120 -11.03 8.07 -12.92
N THR A 121 -11.18 8.15 -11.59
CA THR A 121 -10.40 9.01 -10.70
C THR A 121 -9.79 8.18 -9.58
N PHE A 122 -8.50 8.39 -9.31
CA PHE A 122 -7.74 7.70 -8.27
C PHE A 122 -7.20 8.70 -7.24
N GLN A 123 -7.46 8.43 -5.96
CA GLN A 123 -7.00 9.25 -4.83
C GLN A 123 -5.82 8.56 -4.10
N PRO A 124 -4.57 9.05 -4.20
CA PRO A 124 -3.40 8.36 -3.62
C PRO A 124 -3.42 8.19 -2.10
N SER A 125 -4.10 9.08 -1.36
CA SER A 125 -4.21 9.01 0.10
C SER A 125 -4.97 7.77 0.59
N GLU A 126 -5.88 7.20 -0.21
CA GLU A 126 -6.56 5.94 0.11
C GLU A 126 -5.58 4.75 0.08
N LEU A 127 -4.72 4.68 -0.94
CA LEU A 127 -3.65 3.68 -0.98
C LEU A 127 -2.61 3.89 0.13
N ALA A 128 -2.30 5.15 0.45
CA ALA A 128 -1.37 5.50 1.53
C ALA A 128 -1.82 4.95 2.89
N LYS A 129 -3.12 5.00 3.20
CA LYS A 129 -3.69 4.43 4.44
C LYS A 129 -3.48 2.92 4.54
N VAL A 130 -3.78 2.17 3.48
CA VAL A 130 -3.55 0.71 3.45
C VAL A 130 -2.06 0.37 3.54
N ALA A 131 -1.21 1.11 2.80
CA ALA A 131 0.24 0.92 2.83
C ALA A 131 0.81 1.17 4.24
N LEU A 132 0.44 2.28 4.88
CA LEU A 132 0.86 2.64 6.23
C LEU A 132 0.40 1.60 7.25
N LEU A 133 -0.89 1.22 7.24
CA LEU A 133 -1.47 0.16 8.09
C LEU A 133 -0.65 -1.13 8.04
N VAL A 134 -0.44 -1.65 6.83
CA VAL A 134 0.20 -2.94 6.58
C VAL A 134 1.70 -2.92 6.91
N TRP A 135 2.38 -1.81 6.60
CA TRP A 135 3.82 -1.63 6.83
C TRP A 135 4.16 -1.33 8.29
N MET A 136 3.47 -0.39 8.94
CA MET A 136 3.69 -0.09 10.37
C MET A 136 3.46 -1.35 11.21
N ALA A 137 2.36 -2.07 10.95
CA ALA A 137 2.11 -3.34 11.62
C ALA A 137 3.25 -4.34 11.39
N HIS A 138 3.88 -4.36 10.19
CA HIS A 138 5.00 -5.25 9.92
C HIS A 138 6.25 -4.86 10.72
N VAL A 139 6.59 -3.59 10.76
CA VAL A 139 7.74 -3.03 11.51
C VAL A 139 7.57 -3.27 13.01
N LEU A 140 6.39 -2.98 13.56
CA LEU A 140 6.09 -3.10 14.99
C LEU A 140 5.96 -4.56 15.43
N ALA A 141 5.27 -5.42 14.67
CA ALA A 141 5.17 -6.85 14.96
C ALA A 141 6.54 -7.54 14.98
N ALA A 142 7.46 -7.15 14.09
CA ALA A 142 8.83 -7.66 14.05
C ALA A 142 9.67 -7.19 15.26
N ARG A 143 9.42 -5.98 15.77
CA ARG A 143 10.20 -5.37 16.87
C ARG A 143 9.64 -5.61 18.27
N ARG A 144 8.49 -6.29 18.41
CA ARG A 144 7.72 -6.48 19.67
C ARG A 144 8.55 -6.78 20.94
N HIS A 145 9.62 -7.56 20.84
CA HIS A 145 10.47 -7.94 21.99
C HIS A 145 11.49 -6.86 22.39
N THR A 146 11.71 -5.87 21.54
CA THR A 146 12.64 -4.74 21.70
C THR A 146 11.91 -3.40 21.89
N LEU A 147 10.57 -3.40 22.01
CA LEU A 147 9.75 -2.20 22.23
C LEU A 147 9.80 -1.66 23.68
N ARG A 148 10.89 -1.90 24.42
CA ARG A 148 11.11 -1.34 25.77
C ARG A 148 11.48 0.16 25.78
N SER A 149 11.63 0.79 24.61
CA SER A 149 12.00 2.20 24.49
C SER A 149 11.14 2.93 23.46
N LEU A 150 10.76 4.16 23.79
CA LEU A 150 10.08 5.11 22.89
C LEU A 150 10.79 5.21 21.55
N ARG A 151 12.13 5.27 21.57
CA ARG A 151 12.96 5.46 20.39
C ARG A 151 13.00 4.20 19.51
N SER A 152 12.77 3.00 20.04
CA SER A 152 12.65 1.78 19.21
C SER A 152 11.25 1.60 18.62
N LEU A 153 10.23 2.25 19.19
CA LEU A 153 8.82 2.19 18.76
C LEU A 153 8.48 3.30 17.75
N LEU A 154 8.74 4.58 18.05
CA LEU A 154 8.36 5.72 17.21
C LEU A 154 9.34 5.97 16.05
N PHE A 155 10.65 5.97 16.28
CA PHE A 155 11.65 6.34 15.27
C PHE A 155 11.53 5.60 13.92
N PRO A 156 11.21 4.29 13.85
CA PRO A 156 11.12 3.60 12.56
C PRO A 156 9.80 3.84 11.80
N VAL A 157 8.79 4.48 12.40
CA VAL A 157 7.46 4.70 11.77
C VAL A 157 7.05 6.17 11.67
N LEU A 158 7.42 6.99 12.66
CA LEU A 158 7.03 8.40 12.75
C LEU A 158 7.53 9.24 11.55
N PRO A 159 8.76 9.10 11.02
CA PRO A 159 9.21 9.90 9.87
C PRO A 159 8.38 9.65 8.60
N VAL A 160 7.98 8.39 8.36
CA VAL A 160 7.14 8.03 7.21
C VAL A 160 5.72 8.57 7.36
N PHE A 161 5.15 8.47 8.57
CA PHE A 161 3.84 9.05 8.87
C PHE A 161 3.83 10.58 8.73
N VAL A 162 4.81 11.28 9.32
CA VAL A 162 4.94 12.74 9.22
C VAL A 162 5.12 13.19 7.77
N LEU A 163 5.90 12.46 6.96
CA LEU A 163 6.05 12.74 5.53
C LEU A 163 4.73 12.55 4.76
N MET A 164 3.97 11.48 5.03
CA MET A 164 2.64 11.29 4.43
C MET A 164 1.66 12.39 4.84
N VAL A 165 1.61 12.76 6.13
CA VAL A 165 0.76 13.84 6.64
C VAL A 165 1.14 15.18 6.00
N ALA A 166 2.43 15.49 5.87
CA ALA A 166 2.89 16.72 5.22
C ALA A 166 2.45 16.78 3.74
N LEU A 167 2.65 15.71 2.98
CA LEU A 167 2.25 15.64 1.57
C LEU A 167 0.73 15.75 1.36
N ILE A 168 -0.09 15.30 2.31
CA ILE A 168 -1.56 15.43 2.26
C ILE A 168 -2.02 16.82 2.74
N MET A 169 -1.37 17.40 3.75
CA MET A 169 -1.62 18.79 4.18
C MET A 169 -1.25 19.82 3.12
N MET A 170 -0.32 19.49 2.20
CA MET A 170 -0.05 20.26 0.98
C MET A 170 -1.13 20.12 -0.11
N GLN A 171 -2.12 19.22 0.05
CA GLN A 171 -3.29 19.06 -0.83
C GLN A 171 -4.54 19.80 -0.30
N PRO A 172 -4.40 20.69 0.71
CA PRO A 172 -5.43 21.07 1.67
C PRO A 172 -6.40 20.00 2.23
N ASP A 173 -6.01 18.72 2.26
CA ASP A 173 -6.94 17.61 2.52
C ASP A 173 -6.97 17.20 4.01
N LEU A 174 -7.82 17.88 4.80
CA LEU A 174 -7.97 17.61 6.24
C LEU A 174 -8.63 16.26 6.55
N GLY A 175 -9.67 15.88 5.82
CA GLY A 175 -10.44 14.66 6.08
C GLY A 175 -9.59 13.39 5.91
N THR A 176 -8.82 13.31 4.82
CA THR A 176 -7.91 12.16 4.64
C THR A 176 -6.77 12.19 5.65
N THR A 177 -6.25 13.37 6.03
CA THR A 177 -5.22 13.51 7.08
C THR A 177 -5.71 12.96 8.42
N VAL A 178 -6.91 13.34 8.86
CA VAL A 178 -7.54 12.79 10.08
C VAL A 178 -7.68 11.27 9.98
N SER A 179 -8.13 10.72 8.84
CA SER A 179 -8.24 9.26 8.66
C SER A 179 -6.88 8.53 8.66
N LEU A 180 -5.80 9.17 8.18
CA LEU A 180 -4.44 8.63 8.28
C LEU A 180 -3.93 8.65 9.73
N CYS A 181 -4.25 9.69 10.50
CA CYS A 181 -3.98 9.74 11.93
C CYS A 181 -4.68 8.59 12.68
N ILE A 182 -5.95 8.27 12.37
CA ILE A 182 -6.66 7.13 12.98
C ILE A 182 -5.92 5.81 12.70
N VAL A 183 -5.47 5.58 11.46
CA VAL A 183 -4.65 4.41 11.11
C VAL A 183 -3.36 4.36 11.95
N PHE A 184 -2.62 5.47 12.02
CA PHE A 184 -1.37 5.57 12.77
C PHE A 184 -1.57 5.27 14.27
N PHE A 185 -2.55 5.92 14.90
CA PHE A 185 -2.89 5.72 16.31
C PHE A 185 -3.38 4.30 16.59
N ALA A 186 -4.27 3.75 15.76
CA ALA A 186 -4.79 2.40 15.96
C ALA A 186 -3.67 1.34 15.83
N VAL A 187 -2.75 1.49 14.88
CA VAL A 187 -1.59 0.59 14.78
C VAL A 187 -0.66 0.72 15.99
N LEU A 188 -0.38 1.93 16.47
CA LEU A 188 0.39 2.14 17.70
C LEU A 188 -0.27 1.48 18.92
N TRP A 189 -1.59 1.62 19.04
CA TRP A 189 -2.37 1.09 20.17
C TRP A 189 -2.28 -0.44 20.24
N PHE A 190 -2.62 -1.12 19.15
CA PHE A 190 -2.57 -2.59 19.12
C PHE A 190 -1.15 -3.17 19.03
N ALA A 191 -0.14 -2.34 18.74
CA ALA A 191 1.27 -2.69 18.91
C ALA A 191 1.76 -2.57 20.38
N GLY A 192 0.97 -1.98 21.29
CA GLY A 192 1.32 -1.82 22.71
C GLY A 192 2.11 -0.55 23.04
N ALA A 193 1.92 0.54 22.29
CA ALA A 193 2.47 1.84 22.67
C ALA A 193 1.86 2.35 24.01
N PRO A 194 2.65 2.91 24.94
CA PRO A 194 2.13 3.38 26.23
C PRO A 194 1.21 4.60 26.10
N MET A 195 0.16 4.64 26.93
CA MET A 195 -0.96 5.60 26.89
C MET A 195 -0.56 7.07 26.75
N TRP A 196 0.48 7.51 27.44
CA TRP A 196 0.89 8.91 27.45
C TRP A 196 1.41 9.39 26.08
N ILE A 197 1.85 8.50 25.19
CA ILE A 197 2.22 8.86 23.81
C ILE A 197 1.00 9.39 23.04
N PHE A 198 -0.20 8.82 23.30
CA PHE A 198 -1.44 9.31 22.72
C PHE A 198 -1.77 10.71 23.24
N GLY A 199 -1.54 10.96 24.54
CA GLY A 199 -1.63 12.30 25.13
C GLY A 199 -0.67 13.30 24.48
N LEU A 200 0.62 12.94 24.33
CA LEU A 200 1.63 13.79 23.70
C LEU A 200 1.31 14.10 22.22
N LEU A 201 0.92 13.09 21.45
CA LEU A 201 0.59 13.25 20.04
C LEU A 201 -0.74 13.97 19.82
N ALA A 202 -1.73 13.76 20.69
CA ALA A 202 -2.98 14.53 20.67
C ALA A 202 -2.72 15.99 21.05
N ALA A 203 -1.93 16.27 22.10
CA ALA A 203 -1.52 17.61 22.48
C ALA A 203 -0.73 18.32 21.36
N GLY A 204 0.20 17.61 20.70
CA GLY A 204 0.92 18.12 19.52
C GLY A 204 0.00 18.40 18.33
N GLY A 205 -0.99 17.53 18.09
CA GLY A 205 -2.03 17.74 17.07
C GLY A 205 -2.91 18.95 17.36
N ILE A 206 -3.38 19.09 18.62
CA ILE A 206 -4.18 20.22 19.08
C ILE A 206 -3.38 21.52 18.99
N ALA A 207 -2.11 21.53 19.47
CA ALA A 207 -1.23 22.69 19.35
C ALA A 207 -0.99 23.08 17.89
N GLY A 208 -0.80 22.10 17.00
CA GLY A 208 -0.71 22.32 15.55
C GLY A 208 -2.00 22.93 14.97
N VAL A 209 -3.17 22.42 15.35
CA VAL A 209 -4.48 22.97 14.93
C VAL A 209 -4.69 24.38 15.46
N VAL A 210 -4.35 24.67 16.72
CA VAL A 210 -4.46 26.01 17.33
C VAL A 210 -3.54 27.00 16.61
N TYR A 211 -2.27 26.66 16.42
CA TYR A 211 -1.30 27.48 15.67
C TYR A 211 -1.73 27.71 14.21
N LEU A 212 -2.27 26.69 13.55
CA LEU A 212 -2.84 26.80 12.19
C LEU A 212 -4.18 27.55 12.15
N SER A 213 -4.85 27.78 13.27
CA SER A 213 -6.13 28.49 13.35
C SER A 213 -5.96 29.97 13.71
N THR A 214 -5.02 30.31 14.60
CA THR A 214 -4.68 31.70 14.93
C THR A 214 -3.95 32.43 13.79
N SER A 215 -3.35 31.70 12.86
CA SER A 215 -2.61 32.25 11.70
C SER A 215 -3.49 32.60 10.49
N ALA A 216 -4.81 32.34 10.51
CA ALA A 216 -5.72 32.76 9.43
C ALA A 216 -7.19 32.87 9.90
N GLY A 217 -7.78 34.07 9.85
CA GLY A 217 -9.14 34.35 10.36
C GLY A 217 -10.25 33.46 9.76
N TYR A 218 -10.08 33.01 8.52
CA TYR A 218 -10.95 32.02 7.83
C TYR A 218 -11.14 30.70 8.61
N ARG A 219 -10.20 30.34 9.50
CA ARG A 219 -10.25 29.10 10.29
C ARG A 219 -10.91 29.27 11.65
N ALA A 220 -10.76 30.42 12.29
CA ALA A 220 -11.51 30.75 13.51
C ALA A 220 -13.02 30.74 13.26
N ALA A 221 -13.44 31.24 12.09
CA ALA A 221 -14.84 31.21 11.65
C ALA A 221 -15.45 29.79 11.64
N ARG A 222 -14.69 28.73 11.32
CA ARG A 222 -15.18 27.33 11.38
C ARG A 222 -15.41 26.82 12.81
N ILE A 223 -14.64 27.28 13.77
CA ILE A 223 -14.80 26.90 15.19
C ILE A 223 -16.03 27.61 15.77
N LEU A 224 -16.17 28.91 15.49
CA LEU A 224 -17.33 29.71 15.88
C LEU A 224 -18.62 29.20 15.20
N ALA A 225 -18.56 28.85 13.92
CA ALA A 225 -19.67 28.20 13.19
C ALA A 225 -20.14 26.89 13.83
N PHE A 226 -19.21 26.08 14.38
CA PHE A 226 -19.58 24.85 15.08
C PHE A 226 -20.23 25.11 16.45
N LEU A 227 -19.76 26.14 17.17
CA LEU A 227 -20.29 26.51 18.50
C LEU A 227 -21.62 27.28 18.42
N HIS A 228 -21.83 28.05 17.35
CA HIS A 228 -23.01 28.88 17.11
C HIS A 228 -23.67 28.51 15.76
N PRO A 229 -24.20 27.28 15.62
CA PRO A 229 -24.63 26.75 14.32
C PRO A 229 -25.77 27.53 13.67
N PHE A 230 -26.59 28.25 14.45
CA PHE A 230 -27.73 29.04 13.98
C PHE A 230 -27.47 30.55 13.88
N ASP A 231 -26.26 31.02 14.16
CA ASP A 231 -25.90 32.43 14.00
C ASP A 231 -25.81 32.79 12.49
N PRO A 232 -26.57 33.80 12.01
CA PRO A 232 -26.51 34.26 10.62
C PRO A 232 -25.09 34.58 10.13
N ALA A 233 -24.19 35.04 11.00
CA ALA A 233 -22.79 35.34 10.64
C ALA A 233 -22.01 34.11 10.16
N TYR A 234 -22.46 32.89 10.51
CA TYR A 234 -21.84 31.63 10.11
C TYR A 234 -22.68 30.80 9.14
N GLN A 235 -23.84 31.28 8.68
CA GLN A 235 -24.80 30.50 7.88
C GLN A 235 -24.16 29.83 6.66
N ALA A 236 -23.22 30.50 5.96
CA ALA A 236 -22.50 29.94 4.80
C ALA A 236 -21.68 28.67 5.12
N TRP A 237 -21.32 28.45 6.39
CA TRP A 237 -20.60 27.27 6.87
C TRP A 237 -21.53 26.21 7.47
N THR A 238 -22.64 26.65 8.06
CA THR A 238 -23.53 25.79 8.86
C THR A 238 -24.73 25.28 8.07
N TYR A 239 -25.08 25.91 6.94
CA TYR A 239 -26.21 25.55 6.08
C TYR A 239 -26.28 24.05 5.77
N GLN A 240 -25.17 23.44 5.33
CA GLN A 240 -25.10 22.01 5.01
C GLN A 240 -25.45 21.12 6.23
N VAL A 241 -25.07 21.54 7.44
CA VAL A 241 -25.36 20.84 8.69
C VAL A 241 -26.82 21.07 9.11
N GLN A 242 -27.30 22.31 9.08
CA GLN A 242 -28.69 22.66 9.39
C GLN A 242 -29.69 21.91 8.51
N GLN A 243 -29.47 21.89 7.19
CA GLN A 243 -30.34 21.17 6.24
C GLN A 243 -30.29 19.65 6.46
N GLY A 244 -29.15 19.11 6.87
CA GLY A 244 -29.04 17.73 7.33
C GLY A 244 -29.91 17.45 8.58
N TRP A 245 -29.90 18.35 9.56
CA TRP A 245 -30.74 18.23 10.76
C TRP A 245 -32.24 18.35 10.46
N PHE A 246 -32.64 19.30 9.61
CA PHE A 246 -34.04 19.45 9.21
C PHE A 246 -34.55 18.21 8.45
N GLY A 247 -33.76 17.62 7.55
CA GLY A 247 -34.09 16.36 6.88
C GLY A 247 -34.22 15.18 7.86
N MET A 248 -33.29 15.01 8.79
CA MET A 248 -33.38 13.97 9.81
C MET A 248 -34.58 14.16 10.75
N GLY A 249 -34.95 15.41 11.06
CA GLY A 249 -36.17 15.74 11.80
C GLY A 249 -37.45 15.37 11.04
N HIS A 250 -37.48 15.62 9.72
CA HIS A 250 -38.59 15.28 8.83
C HIS A 250 -38.83 13.75 8.73
N GLY A 251 -37.77 12.94 8.71
CA GLY A 251 -37.89 11.48 8.61
C GLY A 251 -38.45 10.77 9.84
N GLY A 252 -38.31 11.34 11.04
CA GLY A 252 -38.84 10.76 12.27
C GLY A 252 -38.38 9.32 12.53
N LEU A 253 -39.31 8.42 12.89
CA LEU A 253 -38.97 7.03 13.23
C LEU A 253 -38.77 6.12 12.01
N PHE A 254 -39.65 6.23 11.00
CA PHE A 254 -39.75 5.29 9.87
C PHE A 254 -39.18 5.83 8.55
N GLY A 255 -38.97 7.16 8.46
CA GLY A 255 -38.58 7.84 7.23
C GLY A 255 -39.77 8.23 6.35
N VAL A 256 -39.51 9.15 5.41
CA VAL A 256 -40.49 9.57 4.38
C VAL A 256 -40.58 8.61 3.19
N GLY A 257 -39.70 7.59 3.14
CA GLY A 257 -39.61 6.61 2.06
C GLY A 257 -38.40 6.82 1.15
N LEU A 258 -37.96 5.73 0.51
CA LEU A 258 -36.85 5.75 -0.44
C LEU A 258 -37.19 6.56 -1.70
N GLY A 259 -36.28 7.45 -2.08
CA GLY A 259 -36.44 8.39 -3.21
C GLY A 259 -37.24 9.65 -2.87
N GLN A 260 -37.83 9.77 -1.67
CA GLN A 260 -38.74 10.86 -1.29
C GLN A 260 -38.08 11.98 -0.47
N SER A 261 -36.78 11.89 -0.16
CA SER A 261 -36.05 12.95 0.56
C SER A 261 -36.11 14.30 -0.18
N MET A 262 -36.64 15.32 0.49
CA MET A 262 -36.75 16.68 -0.05
C MET A 262 -35.38 17.37 -0.08
N VAL A 263 -34.51 17.02 0.87
CA VAL A 263 -33.18 17.63 1.05
C VAL A 263 -32.24 17.38 -0.14
N LYS A 264 -32.48 16.33 -0.93
CA LYS A 264 -31.78 16.03 -2.20
C LYS A 264 -32.00 17.05 -3.32
N TRP A 265 -33.04 17.87 -3.26
CA TRP A 265 -33.42 18.78 -4.35
C TRP A 265 -32.54 20.04 -4.45
N SER A 266 -31.22 19.88 -4.27
CA SER A 266 -30.18 20.92 -4.20
C SER A 266 -30.15 21.74 -2.89
N TRP A 267 -30.90 21.34 -1.86
CA TRP A 267 -30.87 21.98 -0.54
C TRP A 267 -29.67 21.52 0.32
N LEU A 268 -29.06 20.38 0.00
CA LEU A 268 -27.88 19.85 0.69
C LEU A 268 -26.72 19.62 -0.29
N PRO A 269 -25.67 20.45 -0.26
CA PRO A 269 -24.41 20.16 -0.95
C PRO A 269 -23.82 18.81 -0.53
N ASN A 270 -23.18 18.09 -1.45
CA ASN A 270 -22.50 16.82 -1.22
C ASN A 270 -23.34 15.77 -0.45
N ALA A 271 -24.65 15.73 -0.69
CA ALA A 271 -25.59 14.81 -0.03
C ALA A 271 -25.33 13.32 -0.31
N ASP A 272 -24.66 13.01 -1.43
CA ASP A 272 -24.31 11.66 -1.88
C ASP A 272 -22.96 11.17 -1.32
N SER A 273 -22.03 12.08 -1.03
CA SER A 273 -20.72 11.79 -0.43
C SER A 273 -20.72 12.03 1.08
N ASP A 274 -20.67 13.27 1.53
CA ASP A 274 -20.31 13.61 2.91
C ASP A 274 -21.50 13.52 3.88
N PHE A 275 -22.71 13.88 3.43
CA PHE A 275 -23.92 13.95 4.27
C PHE A 275 -24.96 12.85 3.98
N ILE A 276 -24.56 11.73 3.36
CA ILE A 276 -25.48 10.63 3.03
C ILE A 276 -26.19 10.03 4.26
N PHE A 277 -25.61 10.16 5.47
CA PHE A 277 -26.26 9.76 6.71
C PHE A 277 -27.50 10.61 7.06
N ALA A 278 -27.52 11.90 6.68
CA ALA A 278 -28.71 12.74 6.84
C ALA A 278 -29.82 12.33 5.88
N VAL A 279 -29.47 11.99 4.64
CA VAL A 279 -30.39 11.40 3.65
C VAL A 279 -30.99 10.08 4.17
N ILE A 280 -30.17 9.22 4.78
CA ILE A 280 -30.64 7.97 5.41
C ILE A 280 -31.63 8.26 6.55
N GLY A 281 -31.39 9.30 7.35
CA GLY A 281 -32.30 9.72 8.41
C GLY A 281 -33.59 10.36 7.92
N GLU A 282 -33.61 11.05 6.77
CA GLU A 282 -34.86 11.52 6.16
C GLU A 282 -35.66 10.34 5.56
N GLU A 283 -35.02 9.48 4.74
CA GLU A 283 -35.75 8.47 3.95
C GLU A 283 -36.14 7.22 4.72
N LEU A 284 -35.37 6.84 5.74
CA LEU A 284 -35.54 5.61 6.52
C LEU A 284 -35.60 5.87 8.04
N GLY A 285 -35.59 7.13 8.45
CA GLY A 285 -35.79 7.54 9.85
C GLY A 285 -34.72 7.04 10.82
N LEU A 286 -35.12 6.97 12.09
CA LEU A 286 -34.35 6.36 13.16
C LEU A 286 -34.04 4.87 12.91
N ILE A 287 -34.90 4.16 12.17
CA ILE A 287 -34.69 2.74 11.84
C ILE A 287 -33.52 2.56 10.87
N GLY A 288 -33.45 3.35 9.79
CA GLY A 288 -32.36 3.28 8.81
C GLY A 288 -31.01 3.72 9.37
N THR A 289 -31.00 4.82 10.12
CA THR A 289 -29.80 5.29 10.82
C THR A 289 -29.35 4.31 11.92
N GLY A 290 -30.31 3.72 12.65
CA GLY A 290 -30.08 2.62 13.59
C GLY A 290 -29.50 1.36 12.95
N LEU A 291 -29.94 0.99 11.74
CA LEU A 291 -29.36 -0.12 10.97
C LEU A 291 -27.90 0.14 10.59
N VAL A 292 -27.56 1.36 10.16
CA VAL A 292 -26.17 1.75 9.87
C VAL A 292 -25.30 1.64 11.13
N LEU A 293 -25.76 2.17 12.26
CA LEU A 293 -25.08 2.06 13.56
C LEU A 293 -24.89 0.59 13.97
N LEU A 294 -25.91 -0.26 13.79
CA LEU A 294 -25.84 -1.69 14.07
C LEU A 294 -24.82 -2.41 13.17
N LEU A 295 -24.75 -2.09 11.88
CA LEU A 295 -23.78 -2.68 10.94
C LEU A 295 -22.33 -2.28 11.29
N PHE A 296 -22.07 -1.02 11.65
CA PHE A 296 -20.76 -0.59 12.13
C PHE A 296 -20.42 -1.14 13.54
N GLY A 297 -21.39 -1.31 14.42
CA GLY A 297 -21.22 -2.01 15.69
C GLY A 297 -20.87 -3.50 15.50
N LEU A 298 -21.50 -4.16 14.52
CA LEU A 298 -21.20 -5.54 14.16
C LEU A 298 -19.84 -5.68 13.46
N LEU A 299 -19.42 -4.68 12.67
CA LEU A 299 -18.05 -4.57 12.16
C LEU A 299 -17.04 -4.46 13.30
N ALA A 300 -17.28 -3.56 14.27
CA ALA A 300 -16.42 -3.37 15.43
C ALA A 300 -16.26 -4.66 16.26
N TYR A 301 -17.38 -5.32 16.57
CA TYR A 301 -17.40 -6.62 17.25
C TYR A 301 -16.59 -7.66 16.47
N THR A 302 -16.89 -7.84 15.19
CA THR A 302 -16.31 -8.89 14.34
C THR A 302 -14.81 -8.69 14.13
N GLY A 303 -14.38 -7.47 13.84
CA GLY A 303 -12.99 -7.13 13.62
C GLY A 303 -12.13 -7.25 14.87
N LEU A 304 -12.62 -6.76 16.03
CA LEU A 304 -11.92 -6.94 17.31
C LEU A 304 -11.89 -8.41 17.74
N ARG A 305 -12.93 -9.19 17.44
CA ARG A 305 -12.97 -10.64 17.64
C ARG A 305 -11.92 -11.39 16.80
N ILE A 306 -11.77 -11.05 15.51
CA ILE A 306 -10.71 -11.58 14.63
C ILE A 306 -9.32 -11.26 15.21
N ALA A 307 -9.13 -10.03 15.69
CA ALA A 307 -7.88 -9.62 16.32
C ALA A 307 -7.59 -10.40 17.61
N ARG A 308 -8.58 -10.57 18.49
CA ARG A 308 -8.45 -11.33 19.75
C ARG A 308 -8.11 -12.81 19.50
N ARG A 309 -8.78 -13.46 18.53
CA ARG A 309 -8.53 -14.86 18.14
C ARG A 309 -7.28 -15.06 17.26
N SER A 310 -6.63 -13.99 16.80
CA SER A 310 -5.37 -14.07 16.04
C SER A 310 -4.15 -14.34 16.93
N VAL A 311 -3.43 -15.43 16.64
CA VAL A 311 -2.18 -15.79 17.34
C VAL A 311 -0.98 -14.96 16.83
N GLU A 312 -0.92 -14.69 15.53
CA GLU A 312 0.22 -14.01 14.92
C GLU A 312 0.14 -12.48 15.13
N PRO A 313 1.20 -11.79 15.59
CA PRO A 313 1.09 -10.38 15.99
C PRO A 313 0.73 -9.40 14.86
N TRP A 314 1.22 -9.61 13.62
CA TRP A 314 0.84 -8.74 12.50
C TRP A 314 -0.64 -8.92 12.14
N ASN A 315 -1.14 -10.16 12.09
CA ASN A 315 -2.58 -10.42 11.90
C ASN A 315 -3.42 -9.68 12.95
N LYS A 316 -3.02 -9.75 14.23
CA LYS A 316 -3.72 -9.09 15.35
C LYS A 316 -3.75 -7.56 15.22
N ILE A 317 -2.60 -6.95 14.94
CA ILE A 317 -2.48 -5.49 14.78
C ILE A 317 -3.29 -5.03 13.57
N VAL A 318 -3.14 -5.68 12.41
CA VAL A 318 -3.85 -5.29 11.18
C VAL A 318 -5.36 -5.44 11.32
N ALA A 319 -5.85 -6.55 11.89
CA ALA A 319 -7.29 -6.74 12.07
C ALA A 319 -7.90 -5.66 12.97
N ALA A 320 -7.28 -5.39 14.12
CA ALA A 320 -7.79 -4.40 15.06
C ALA A 320 -7.67 -2.97 14.51
N ALA A 321 -6.54 -2.60 13.91
CA ALA A 321 -6.32 -1.25 13.41
C ALA A 321 -7.13 -0.93 12.14
N ALA A 322 -7.32 -1.90 11.24
CA ALA A 322 -8.27 -1.74 10.11
C ALA A 322 -9.70 -1.51 10.60
N THR A 323 -10.12 -2.24 11.65
CA THR A 323 -11.45 -2.11 12.23
C THR A 323 -11.65 -0.75 12.89
N VAL A 324 -10.69 -0.28 13.69
CA VAL A 324 -10.73 1.06 14.30
C VAL A 324 -10.63 2.17 13.26
N TRP A 325 -9.92 1.97 12.15
CA TRP A 325 -9.92 2.92 11.03
C TRP A 325 -11.32 3.04 10.40
N LEU A 326 -11.94 1.94 9.97
CA LEU A 326 -13.26 1.97 9.32
C LEU A 326 -14.37 2.46 10.25
N VAL A 327 -14.42 1.93 11.48
CA VAL A 327 -15.43 2.34 12.49
C VAL A 327 -15.17 3.76 12.99
N GLY A 328 -13.90 4.18 13.11
CA GLY A 328 -13.54 5.54 13.51
C GLY A 328 -13.90 6.58 12.45
N GLN A 329 -13.70 6.31 11.16
CA GLN A 329 -14.21 7.17 10.09
C GLN A 329 -15.75 7.26 10.11
N ALA A 330 -16.44 6.14 10.29
CA ALA A 330 -17.90 6.12 10.36
C ALA A 330 -18.43 6.91 11.58
N ALA A 331 -17.82 6.75 12.75
CA ALA A 331 -18.16 7.49 13.96
C ALA A 331 -17.92 9.00 13.81
N ILE A 332 -16.86 9.42 13.10
CA ILE A 332 -16.61 10.84 12.81
C ILE A 332 -17.61 11.39 11.80
N ASN A 333 -17.91 10.65 10.71
CA ASN A 333 -18.92 11.04 9.72
C ASN A 333 -20.29 11.25 10.38
N ILE A 334 -20.81 10.21 11.03
CA ILE A 334 -22.08 10.25 11.74
C ILE A 334 -22.05 11.36 12.80
N GLY A 335 -20.95 11.47 13.56
CA GLY A 335 -20.76 12.48 14.59
C GLY A 335 -20.89 13.91 14.09
N TYR A 336 -20.32 14.29 12.93
CA TYR A 336 -20.51 15.65 12.41
C TYR A 336 -21.87 15.85 11.74
N VAL A 337 -22.44 14.82 11.12
CA VAL A 337 -23.79 14.92 10.53
C VAL A 337 -24.85 15.16 11.62
N VAL A 338 -24.74 14.52 12.79
CA VAL A 338 -25.65 14.74 13.94
C VAL A 338 -25.20 15.87 14.89
N GLY A 339 -24.18 16.65 14.51
CA GLY A 339 -23.77 17.86 15.24
C GLY A 339 -22.87 17.67 16.47
N LEU A 340 -22.44 16.45 16.78
CA LEU A 340 -21.53 16.15 17.90
C LEU A 340 -20.05 16.50 17.60
N LEU A 341 -19.70 16.72 16.33
CA LEU A 341 -18.35 17.05 15.87
C LEU A 341 -18.39 18.14 14.78
N PRO A 342 -17.31 18.93 14.61
CA PRO A 342 -17.20 19.84 13.47
C PRO A 342 -17.09 19.08 12.14
N VAL A 343 -17.58 19.67 11.06
CA VAL A 343 -17.57 19.07 9.71
C VAL A 343 -16.14 18.79 9.24
N THR A 344 -15.83 17.53 8.96
CA THR A 344 -14.48 17.09 8.54
C THR A 344 -14.35 16.72 7.06
N GLY A 345 -15.46 16.57 6.33
CA GLY A 345 -15.44 16.11 4.92
C GLY A 345 -14.91 14.68 4.77
N ILE A 346 -15.24 13.81 5.72
CA ILE A 346 -14.90 12.38 5.68
C ILE A 346 -16.15 11.60 5.24
N PRO A 347 -16.12 10.87 4.12
CA PRO A 347 -17.24 10.06 3.66
C PRO A 347 -17.45 8.81 4.54
N LEU A 348 -18.69 8.34 4.62
CA LEU A 348 -19.11 7.15 5.37
C LEU A 348 -18.65 5.88 4.63
N PRO A 349 -17.77 5.04 5.21
CA PRO A 349 -17.21 3.87 4.50
C PRO A 349 -18.28 2.90 4.00
N MET A 350 -18.06 2.31 2.81
CA MET A 350 -19.03 1.48 2.05
C MET A 350 -20.32 2.17 1.58
N ILE A 351 -20.80 3.22 2.26
CA ILE A 351 -22.11 3.81 2.02
C ILE A 351 -22.04 5.01 1.08
N SER A 352 -21.12 5.95 1.31
CA SER A 352 -21.00 7.18 0.51
C SER A 352 -20.55 6.96 -0.93
N ALA A 353 -20.96 7.86 -1.83
CA ALA A 353 -20.36 8.02 -3.15
C ALA A 353 -18.86 8.36 -3.00
N GLY A 354 -17.99 7.61 -3.70
CA GLY A 354 -16.53 7.81 -3.57
C GLY A 354 -15.70 6.65 -4.10
N GLY A 355 -15.44 6.64 -5.41
CA GLY A 355 -14.89 5.50 -6.14
C GLY A 355 -13.63 4.85 -5.54
N THR A 356 -12.55 5.62 -5.33
CA THR A 356 -11.30 5.06 -4.76
C THR A 356 -11.51 4.56 -3.33
N SER A 357 -12.24 5.32 -2.52
CA SER A 357 -12.52 5.00 -1.11
C SER A 357 -13.33 3.71 -0.99
N LEU A 358 -14.32 3.51 -1.87
CA LEU A 358 -15.09 2.27 -1.98
C LEU A 358 -14.16 1.09 -2.30
N VAL A 359 -13.40 1.14 -3.39
CA VAL A 359 -12.47 0.08 -3.81
C VAL A 359 -11.47 -0.28 -2.71
N VAL A 360 -10.89 0.72 -2.06
CA VAL A 360 -9.92 0.54 -0.97
C VAL A 360 -10.59 -0.04 0.28
N THR A 361 -11.79 0.40 0.64
CA THR A 361 -12.54 -0.17 1.76
C THR A 361 -12.90 -1.63 1.47
N MET A 362 -13.34 -1.98 0.26
CA MET A 362 -13.62 -3.37 -0.13
C MET A 362 -12.35 -4.26 -0.07
N LEU A 363 -11.19 -3.72 -0.44
CA LEU A 363 -9.89 -4.38 -0.27
C LEU A 363 -9.56 -4.62 1.21
N VAL A 364 -9.83 -3.65 2.10
CA VAL A 364 -9.66 -3.79 3.56
C VAL A 364 -10.62 -4.83 4.15
N PHE A 365 -11.88 -4.87 3.70
CA PHE A 365 -12.81 -5.95 4.06
C PHE A 365 -12.29 -7.32 3.59
N GLY A 366 -11.73 -7.41 2.38
CA GLY A 366 -11.09 -8.64 1.88
C GLY A 366 -9.89 -9.07 2.73
N LEU A 367 -9.11 -8.10 3.24
CA LEU A 367 -8.02 -8.34 4.18
C LEU A 367 -8.51 -8.82 5.55
N LEU A 368 -9.53 -8.17 6.15
CA LEU A 368 -10.16 -8.65 7.38
C LEU A 368 -10.68 -10.08 7.23
N ALA A 369 -11.29 -10.37 6.07
CA ALA A 369 -11.78 -11.70 5.73
C ALA A 369 -10.63 -12.72 5.53
N ASN A 370 -9.50 -12.33 4.91
CA ASN A 370 -8.28 -13.16 4.85
C ASN A 370 -7.77 -13.55 6.24
N LEU A 371 -7.85 -12.63 7.20
CA LEU A 371 -7.42 -12.85 8.59
C LEU A 371 -8.40 -13.71 9.38
N ALA A 372 -9.72 -13.54 9.19
CA ALA A 372 -10.76 -14.34 9.84
C ALA A 372 -10.61 -15.86 9.58
N ARG A 373 -10.22 -16.25 8.35
CA ARG A 373 -9.95 -17.66 7.99
C ARG A 373 -8.66 -18.23 8.60
N ARG A 374 -7.84 -17.38 9.24
CA ARG A 374 -6.55 -17.72 9.86
C ARG A 374 -6.61 -17.68 11.38
N GLU A 375 -7.78 -17.48 11.98
CA GLU A 375 -8.02 -17.86 13.37
C GLU A 375 -7.73 -19.37 13.52
N PRO A 376 -7.08 -19.86 14.61
CA PRO A 376 -6.71 -21.26 14.73
C PRO A 376 -7.91 -22.23 14.60
N GLN A 377 -9.04 -21.85 15.19
CA GLN A 377 -10.29 -22.61 15.12
C GLN A 377 -10.91 -22.60 13.71
N ALA A 378 -10.97 -21.44 13.05
CA ALA A 378 -11.47 -21.32 11.68
C ALA A 378 -10.63 -22.14 10.70
N ALA A 379 -9.31 -22.10 10.86
CA ALA A 379 -8.38 -22.90 10.09
C ALA A 379 -8.59 -24.41 10.36
N ALA A 380 -8.65 -24.83 11.63
CA ALA A 380 -8.93 -26.23 12.01
C ALA A 380 -10.20 -26.79 11.33
N ALA A 381 -11.29 -26.01 11.33
CA ALA A 381 -12.53 -26.40 10.66
C ALA A 381 -12.41 -26.46 9.14
N LEU A 382 -11.67 -25.51 8.51
CA LEU A 382 -11.38 -25.56 7.07
C LEU A 382 -10.54 -26.79 6.68
N TYR A 383 -9.67 -27.31 7.54
CA TYR A 383 -8.97 -28.57 7.29
C TYR A 383 -9.90 -29.79 7.45
N ALA A 384 -10.75 -29.79 8.47
CA ALA A 384 -11.63 -30.94 8.78
C ALA A 384 -12.84 -31.09 7.83
N GLN A 385 -13.39 -29.97 7.34
CA GLN A 385 -14.62 -29.94 6.50
C GLN A 385 -14.35 -29.50 5.06
N GLY A 386 -13.13 -29.07 4.75
CA GLY A 386 -12.74 -28.50 3.46
C GLY A 386 -13.38 -27.13 3.17
N PRO A 387 -13.11 -26.54 2.00
CA PRO A 387 -13.77 -25.33 1.57
C PRO A 387 -15.20 -25.66 1.07
N GLY A 388 -16.19 -25.33 1.90
CA GLY A 388 -17.61 -25.36 1.55
C GLY A 388 -17.93 -24.48 0.33
N ARG A 389 -19.16 -24.54 -0.22
CA ARG A 389 -19.52 -23.96 -1.54
C ARG A 389 -18.95 -22.55 -1.79
N ILE A 390 -19.18 -21.61 -0.86
CA ILE A 390 -18.66 -20.22 -0.94
C ILE A 390 -17.12 -20.18 -0.90
N GLY A 391 -16.48 -21.01 -0.10
CA GLY A 391 -15.01 -21.11 -0.04
C GLY A 391 -14.39 -21.71 -1.31
N ARG A 392 -15.09 -22.64 -1.95
CA ARG A 392 -14.68 -23.24 -3.23
C ARG A 392 -14.79 -22.23 -4.37
N PHE A 393 -15.90 -21.49 -4.44
CA PHE A 393 -16.06 -20.34 -5.35
C PHE A 393 -14.99 -19.25 -5.10
N LEU A 394 -14.71 -18.95 -3.84
CA LEU A 394 -13.62 -18.05 -3.44
C LEU A 394 -12.21 -18.66 -3.56
N GLY A 395 -12.05 -19.82 -4.21
CA GLY A 395 -10.75 -20.37 -4.62
C GLY A 395 -9.76 -20.55 -3.46
N ILE A 396 -10.26 -20.97 -2.29
CA ILE A 396 -9.44 -21.11 -1.08
C ILE A 396 -8.63 -22.41 -1.14
N ASP A 397 -7.32 -22.28 -1.32
CA ASP A 397 -6.37 -23.37 -1.09
C ASP A 397 -6.17 -23.60 0.42
N VAL A 398 -6.27 -24.86 0.85
CA VAL A 398 -6.35 -25.28 2.25
C VAL A 398 -4.99 -25.88 2.68
N GLN A 399 -4.01 -24.98 2.85
CA GLN A 399 -2.62 -25.33 3.20
C GLN A 399 -2.49 -25.72 4.68
N ARG A 400 -2.12 -26.98 4.98
CA ARG A 400 -2.04 -27.50 6.36
C ARG A 400 -1.14 -26.63 7.28
N PRO A 401 -1.44 -26.51 8.58
CA PRO A 401 -0.52 -25.91 9.54
C PRO A 401 0.70 -26.81 9.71
N GLY A 402 1.88 -26.33 9.33
CA GLY A 402 3.14 -27.06 9.48
C GLY A 402 3.67 -27.73 8.22
N ASP A 403 2.86 -27.89 7.16
CA ASP A 403 3.39 -28.42 5.88
C ASP A 403 4.45 -27.47 5.32
N PRO A 404 5.67 -27.98 5.00
CA PRO A 404 6.63 -27.21 4.23
C PRO A 404 6.02 -26.91 2.86
N ARG A 405 5.81 -25.63 2.53
CA ARG A 405 5.39 -25.23 1.17
C ARG A 405 6.29 -25.93 0.15
N PRO A 406 5.72 -26.52 -0.92
CA PRO A 406 6.52 -27.20 -1.94
C PRO A 406 7.64 -26.25 -2.41
N PRO A 407 8.91 -26.66 -2.32
CA PRO A 407 10.03 -25.74 -2.52
C PRO A 407 9.93 -25.08 -3.88
N SER A 408 10.11 -23.75 -3.92
CA SER A 408 9.90 -22.97 -5.15
C SER A 408 10.69 -23.56 -6.34
N ARG A 409 10.23 -23.37 -7.59
CA ARG A 409 10.97 -23.83 -8.79
C ARG A 409 12.46 -23.41 -8.78
N ARG A 410 12.79 -22.27 -8.16
CA ARG A 410 14.18 -21.78 -7.94
C ARG A 410 14.92 -22.56 -6.84
N THR A 411 14.23 -22.93 -5.75
CA THR A 411 14.75 -23.79 -4.67
C THR A 411 14.97 -25.22 -5.14
N LEU A 412 14.03 -25.79 -5.91
CA LEU A 412 14.15 -27.09 -6.56
C LEU A 412 15.33 -27.12 -7.54
N ARG A 413 15.45 -26.13 -8.43
CA ARG A 413 16.61 -25.98 -9.32
C ARG A 413 17.93 -25.89 -8.54
N ARG A 414 17.98 -25.18 -7.40
CA ARG A 414 19.18 -25.13 -6.54
C ARG A 414 19.51 -26.48 -5.90
N ARG A 415 18.53 -27.23 -5.37
CA ARG A 415 18.75 -28.58 -4.82
C ARG A 415 19.21 -29.56 -5.89
N ALA A 416 18.57 -29.57 -7.06
CA ALA A 416 18.99 -30.41 -8.19
C ALA A 416 20.40 -30.06 -8.69
N ALA A 417 20.78 -28.78 -8.68
CA ALA A 417 22.14 -28.35 -9.02
C ALA A 417 23.19 -28.70 -7.95
N ALA A 418 22.81 -28.77 -6.66
CA ALA A 418 23.67 -29.26 -5.59
C ALA A 418 23.90 -30.78 -5.70
N ALA A 419 22.82 -31.56 -5.79
CA ALA A 419 22.90 -33.02 -5.95
C ALA A 419 23.71 -33.45 -7.19
N ARG A 420 23.61 -32.70 -8.31
CA ARG A 420 24.44 -32.93 -9.50
C ARG A 420 25.93 -32.61 -9.29
N ARG A 421 26.27 -31.68 -8.39
CA ARG A 421 27.67 -31.38 -8.03
C ARG A 421 28.21 -32.44 -7.07
N GLU A 422 27.43 -32.84 -6.08
CA GLU A 422 27.76 -33.91 -5.14
C GLU A 422 28.01 -35.23 -5.88
N ALA A 423 27.10 -35.66 -6.76
CA ALA A 423 27.29 -36.84 -7.61
C ALA A 423 28.56 -36.74 -8.49
N ALA A 424 28.83 -35.57 -9.09
CA ALA A 424 30.04 -35.34 -9.87
C ALA A 424 31.33 -35.25 -9.03
N GLN A 425 31.24 -35.01 -7.71
CA GLN A 425 32.35 -35.12 -6.77
C GLN A 425 32.57 -36.58 -6.36
N GLN A 426 31.50 -37.33 -6.09
CA GLN A 426 31.52 -38.79 -5.86
C GLN A 426 32.25 -39.50 -7.02
N GLU A 427 31.78 -39.30 -8.26
CA GLU A 427 32.36 -39.97 -9.44
C GLU A 427 33.85 -39.60 -9.65
N ARG A 428 34.24 -38.37 -9.28
CA ARG A 428 35.64 -37.94 -9.32
C ARG A 428 36.49 -38.56 -8.21
N ALA A 429 35.91 -38.87 -7.04
CA ALA A 429 36.56 -39.63 -5.99
C ALA A 429 36.75 -41.09 -6.43
N ASP A 430 35.71 -41.75 -6.96
CA ASP A 430 35.77 -43.14 -7.41
C ASP A 430 36.76 -43.33 -8.58
N ARG A 431 36.82 -42.35 -9.50
CA ARG A 431 37.84 -42.33 -10.58
C ARG A 431 39.25 -42.05 -10.07
N ARG A 432 39.42 -41.42 -8.89
CA ARG A 432 40.72 -41.29 -8.22
C ARG A 432 41.11 -42.58 -7.50
N HIS A 433 40.16 -43.23 -6.81
CA HIS A 433 40.39 -44.49 -6.10
C HIS A 433 40.83 -45.60 -7.06
N ARG A 434 40.08 -45.83 -8.14
CA ARG A 434 40.44 -46.77 -9.21
C ARG A 434 41.76 -46.44 -9.91
N ARG A 435 42.14 -45.16 -9.99
CA ARG A 435 43.47 -44.74 -10.50
C ARG A 435 44.60 -44.93 -9.48
N ALA A 436 44.31 -45.01 -8.18
CA ALA A 436 45.28 -45.37 -7.15
C ALA A 436 45.50 -46.89 -7.13
N GLU A 437 44.43 -47.68 -7.14
CA GLU A 437 44.47 -49.16 -7.24
C GLU A 437 45.32 -49.62 -8.43
N VAL A 438 45.05 -49.11 -9.64
CA VAL A 438 45.82 -49.43 -10.86
C VAL A 438 47.29 -48.99 -10.77
N ARG A 439 47.63 -47.97 -9.96
CA ARG A 439 49.02 -47.57 -9.71
C ARG A 439 49.72 -48.51 -8.73
N VAL A 440 49.03 -48.96 -7.68
CA VAL A 440 49.55 -49.95 -6.71
C VAL A 440 49.81 -51.27 -7.43
N ALA A 441 48.83 -51.83 -8.13
CA ALA A 441 48.98 -53.07 -8.88
C ALA A 441 50.11 -53.00 -9.93
N LYS A 442 50.31 -51.84 -10.58
CA LYS A 442 51.44 -51.64 -11.52
C LYS A 442 52.80 -51.55 -10.81
N ALA A 443 52.86 -50.99 -9.60
CA ALA A 443 54.09 -50.97 -8.79
C ALA A 443 54.45 -52.36 -8.25
N GLU A 444 53.46 -53.13 -7.81
CA GLU A 444 53.61 -54.53 -7.37
C GLU A 444 54.10 -55.42 -8.53
N ALA A 445 53.46 -55.33 -9.70
CA ALA A 445 53.90 -56.04 -10.91
C ALA A 445 55.33 -55.67 -11.33
N GLY A 446 55.69 -54.37 -11.28
CA GLY A 446 57.05 -53.90 -11.52
C GLY A 446 58.07 -54.47 -10.51
N THR A 447 57.67 -54.57 -9.24
CA THR A 447 58.51 -55.14 -8.16
C THR A 447 58.71 -56.65 -8.34
N GLN A 448 57.67 -57.39 -8.74
CA GLN A 448 57.76 -58.82 -9.07
C GLN A 448 58.64 -59.05 -10.32
N ALA A 449 58.50 -58.23 -11.36
CA ALA A 449 59.36 -58.32 -12.55
C ALA A 449 60.83 -58.02 -12.22
N ALA A 450 61.11 -56.99 -11.42
CA ALA A 450 62.46 -56.69 -10.94
C ALA A 450 63.04 -57.87 -10.12
N ARG A 451 62.24 -58.48 -9.24
CA ARG A 451 62.64 -59.66 -8.46
C ARG A 451 62.99 -60.86 -9.35
N ARG A 452 62.13 -61.23 -10.31
CA ARG A 452 62.42 -62.30 -11.28
C ARG A 452 63.71 -62.04 -12.06
N SER A 453 63.91 -60.82 -12.56
CA SER A 453 65.14 -60.46 -13.29
C SER A 453 66.41 -60.54 -12.42
N ARG A 454 66.28 -60.40 -11.09
CA ARG A 454 67.39 -60.55 -10.14
C ARG A 454 67.68 -62.02 -9.83
N GLU A 455 66.64 -62.84 -9.73
CA GLU A 455 66.72 -64.30 -9.57
C GLU A 455 67.30 -64.95 -10.84
N GLU A 456 66.90 -64.51 -12.04
CA GLU A 456 67.48 -64.91 -13.33
C GLU A 456 68.97 -64.52 -13.46
N ARG A 457 69.34 -63.30 -13.05
CA ARG A 457 70.75 -62.86 -13.04
C ARG A 457 71.59 -63.66 -12.03
N ALA A 458 71.04 -64.03 -10.88
CA ALA A 458 71.70 -64.91 -9.92
C ALA A 458 71.89 -66.33 -10.50
N ALA A 459 70.87 -66.89 -11.18
CA ALA A 459 70.97 -68.17 -11.87
C ALA A 459 71.99 -68.14 -13.03
N ALA A 460 72.08 -67.03 -13.77
CA ALA A 460 73.09 -66.83 -14.81
C ALA A 460 74.51 -66.77 -14.22
N ALA A 461 74.72 -66.06 -13.11
CA ALA A 461 76.00 -66.01 -12.41
C ALA A 461 76.41 -67.41 -11.87
N ALA A 462 75.46 -68.17 -11.31
CA ALA A 462 75.70 -69.54 -10.86
C ALA A 462 76.05 -70.51 -12.00
N ARG A 463 75.56 -70.26 -13.23
CA ARG A 463 75.96 -71.00 -14.44
C ARG A 463 77.34 -70.58 -14.94
N ALA A 464 77.69 -69.29 -14.86
CA ALA A 464 79.02 -68.79 -15.23
C ALA A 464 80.14 -69.38 -14.35
N ALA A 465 79.86 -69.61 -13.06
CA ALA A 465 80.80 -70.21 -12.10
C ALA A 465 81.11 -71.71 -12.33
N ARG A 466 80.55 -72.34 -13.38
CA ARG A 466 80.76 -73.78 -13.70
C ARG A 466 81.54 -74.04 -14.99
N ARG A 467 82.37 -73.09 -15.45
CA ARG A 467 83.30 -73.30 -16.58
C ARG A 467 84.76 -73.43 -16.10
N PRO A 468 85.48 -74.53 -16.43
CA PRO A 468 86.91 -74.64 -16.16
C PRO A 468 87.73 -73.73 -17.10
N ALA A 469 88.91 -73.31 -16.64
CA ALA A 469 89.73 -72.30 -17.32
C ALA A 469 90.68 -72.88 -18.38
N PRO A 470 90.93 -72.19 -19.50
CA PRO A 470 92.05 -72.48 -20.40
C PRO A 470 93.40 -72.01 -19.82
N ARG A 471 94.50 -72.61 -20.29
CA ARG A 471 95.87 -72.32 -19.82
C ARG A 471 96.49 -71.07 -20.51
N ARG A 472 97.54 -70.52 -19.89
CA ARG A 472 98.38 -69.42 -20.41
C ARG A 472 99.15 -69.84 -21.68
N GLY A 473 99.42 -68.89 -22.57
CA GLY A 473 100.42 -69.02 -23.65
C GLY A 473 100.66 -67.73 -24.44
N ALA A 474 101.95 -67.38 -24.63
CA ALA A 474 102.54 -66.44 -25.60
C ALA A 474 102.00 -64.98 -25.74
N SER A 475 102.90 -64.01 -25.51
CA SER A 475 102.98 -62.73 -26.27
C SER A 475 103.83 -62.96 -27.54
N PRO A 476 103.89 -62.07 -28.57
CA PRO A 476 104.69 -60.83 -28.48
C PRO A 476 104.24 -59.63 -29.39
N VAL A 477 105.12 -58.61 -29.46
CA VAL A 477 105.30 -57.56 -30.52
C VAL A 477 104.66 -56.17 -30.30
N ASP A 478 105.55 -55.15 -30.36
CA ASP A 478 105.35 -53.69 -30.50
C ASP A 478 105.82 -53.26 -31.90
N PRO A 479 105.17 -52.28 -32.57
CA PRO A 479 105.99 -51.16 -33.06
C PRO A 479 105.30 -49.77 -33.04
N ARG A 480 105.75 -48.92 -32.10
CA ARG A 480 106.38 -47.59 -32.30
C ARG A 480 105.85 -46.59 -33.36
N ARG A 481 105.74 -45.33 -32.88
CA ARG A 481 105.98 -44.02 -33.59
C ARG A 481 104.96 -43.59 -34.67
N ALA A 482 104.80 -42.30 -35.00
CA ALA A 482 105.06 -41.02 -34.29
C ALA A 482 104.39 -39.85 -35.05
N GLY A 483 104.11 -38.71 -34.38
CA GLY A 483 103.65 -37.49 -35.07
C GLY A 483 103.25 -36.30 -34.16
N ARG A 484 104.05 -35.24 -34.16
CA ARG A 484 103.78 -33.84 -33.75
C ARG A 484 104.23 -32.95 -34.93
N PRO A 485 103.72 -31.72 -35.20
CA PRO A 485 103.69 -30.58 -34.24
C PRO A 485 102.44 -29.63 -34.36
N VAL A 486 101.98 -28.92 -33.31
CA VAL A 486 102.24 -27.50 -32.85
C VAL A 486 101.35 -26.38 -33.47
N ALA A 487 100.94 -25.41 -32.62
CA ALA A 487 100.36 -24.07 -32.89
C ALA A 487 98.90 -23.95 -33.42
N ASP A 488 98.11 -22.89 -33.19
CA ASP A 488 98.07 -21.86 -32.11
C ASP A 488 96.69 -21.11 -32.12
N ARG A 489 96.32 -20.47 -30.98
CA ARG A 489 95.39 -19.35 -30.71
C ARG A 489 93.95 -19.25 -31.28
N GLY A 490 93.00 -18.95 -30.37
CA GLY A 490 91.65 -18.40 -30.67
C GLY A 490 90.79 -18.15 -29.41
N ARG A 491 90.41 -16.88 -29.13
CA ARG A 491 89.58 -16.37 -28.00
C ARG A 491 89.02 -14.96 -28.39
N PRO A 492 88.06 -14.29 -27.69
CA PRO A 492 87.75 -14.40 -26.26
C PRO A 492 86.37 -15.00 -25.84
N ASP A 493 85.47 -14.20 -25.23
CA ASP A 493 84.76 -14.55 -23.98
C ASP A 493 83.38 -13.83 -23.80
N GLU A 494 82.81 -13.88 -22.58
CA GLU A 494 81.64 -13.14 -22.04
C GLU A 494 80.20 -13.63 -22.40
N ALA A 495 79.19 -13.62 -21.51
CA ALA A 495 79.14 -13.27 -20.07
C ALA A 495 78.07 -14.04 -19.23
N ARG A 496 78.23 -13.91 -17.90
CA ARG A 496 77.39 -14.21 -16.70
C ARG A 496 75.85 -14.21 -16.87
N THR A 497 74.98 -14.82 -16.03
CA THR A 497 74.99 -15.34 -14.62
C THR A 497 73.78 -16.32 -14.44
N ARG A 498 73.52 -17.23 -13.45
CA ARG A 498 73.94 -17.59 -12.06
C ARG A 498 73.50 -16.58 -10.97
N ARG A 499 73.19 -16.87 -9.69
CA ARG A 499 73.08 -18.05 -8.76
C ARG A 499 72.17 -17.56 -7.57
N THR A 500 71.47 -18.29 -6.67
CA THR A 500 71.24 -19.72 -6.32
C THR A 500 69.91 -19.83 -5.50
N ALA A 501 69.46 -21.05 -5.15
CA ALA A 501 68.56 -21.34 -3.99
C ALA A 501 69.40 -22.07 -2.88
N PRO A 502 68.90 -22.89 -1.92
CA PRO A 502 67.55 -23.05 -1.33
C PRO A 502 67.41 -22.90 0.24
N PRO A 503 67.35 -23.93 1.14
CA PRO A 503 66.22 -24.06 2.09
C PRO A 503 66.54 -24.37 3.59
N VAL A 504 65.51 -24.86 4.33
CA VAL A 504 65.49 -25.73 5.56
C VAL A 504 64.95 -25.10 6.88
N GLU A 505 64.22 -25.95 7.63
CA GLU A 505 63.53 -25.82 8.93
C GLU A 505 64.46 -26.19 10.13
N PRO A 506 64.00 -26.40 11.40
CA PRO A 506 62.81 -25.90 12.14
C PRO A 506 63.12 -25.39 13.58
N GLY A 507 62.13 -24.79 14.27
CA GLY A 507 61.90 -25.12 15.70
C GLY A 507 61.78 -24.03 16.79
N ARG A 508 60.57 -23.93 17.38
CA ARG A 508 60.20 -23.65 18.80
C ARG A 508 60.43 -22.27 19.49
N ARG A 509 59.28 -21.72 19.91
CA ARG A 509 58.90 -21.15 21.25
C ARG A 509 59.18 -19.67 21.63
N ALA A 510 58.08 -18.91 21.60
CA ALA A 510 57.37 -18.31 22.76
C ALA A 510 57.47 -16.79 23.06
N ALA A 511 56.49 -16.33 23.87
CA ALA A 511 56.28 -15.00 24.48
C ALA A 511 55.67 -13.84 23.62
N THR A 512 54.35 -13.65 23.80
CA THR A 512 53.53 -12.42 23.64
C THR A 512 53.78 -11.38 24.77
N PRO A 513 53.12 -10.18 24.88
CA PRO A 513 51.95 -9.58 24.18
C PRO A 513 52.21 -8.13 23.66
N ASP A 514 51.30 -7.28 23.12
CA ASP A 514 49.86 -7.02 23.35
C ASP A 514 49.26 -5.99 22.33
N ALA A 515 47.95 -5.73 22.44
CA ALA A 515 47.26 -4.43 22.31
C ALA A 515 46.94 -3.74 20.95
N ARG A 516 45.67 -3.94 20.53
CA ARG A 516 44.63 -2.90 20.28
C ARG A 516 44.53 -2.11 18.94
N ARG A 517 43.24 -1.95 18.55
CA ARG A 517 42.56 -0.88 17.75
C ARG A 517 42.61 -0.90 16.21
N ALA A 518 41.43 -0.56 15.67
CA ALA A 518 41.12 -0.05 14.31
C ALA A 518 40.55 1.40 14.50
N PRO A 519 39.98 2.13 13.51
CA PRO A 519 39.73 1.84 12.07
C PRO A 519 40.06 3.03 11.11
N ALA A 520 39.63 2.97 9.84
CA ALA A 520 38.97 4.04 9.04
C ALA A 520 39.31 4.06 7.51
N ASP A 521 38.40 4.63 6.71
CA ASP A 521 38.49 5.00 5.27
C ASP A 521 38.27 6.53 5.15
N PRO A 522 38.96 7.25 4.23
CA PRO A 522 38.19 7.92 3.18
C PRO A 522 38.88 8.17 1.82
N ARG A 523 38.22 7.72 0.74
CA ARG A 523 37.87 8.50 -0.50
C ARG A 523 38.93 9.30 -1.29
N ARG A 524 39.03 9.02 -2.60
CA ARG A 524 38.91 9.94 -3.78
C ARG A 524 39.22 9.15 -5.08
N ARG A 525 39.01 9.65 -6.32
CA ARG A 525 37.84 10.20 -7.07
C ARG A 525 38.36 10.47 -8.51
N ALA A 526 37.52 10.33 -9.55
CA ALA A 526 37.85 10.63 -10.97
C ALA A 526 38.91 9.69 -11.62
N GLU A 527 39.01 9.48 -12.94
CA GLU A 527 38.05 9.60 -14.06
C GLU A 527 38.53 8.74 -15.25
N GLY A 528 37.68 8.48 -16.26
CA GLY A 528 38.08 7.71 -17.46
C GLY A 528 36.92 7.48 -18.45
N PRO A 529 37.01 7.94 -19.72
CA PRO A 529 35.92 7.84 -20.70
C PRO A 529 36.15 6.86 -21.87
N ASP A 530 35.05 6.57 -22.58
CA ASP A 530 34.95 6.26 -24.03
C ASP A 530 35.31 4.84 -24.56
N PRO A 531 35.02 4.48 -25.82
CA PRO A 531 33.70 4.48 -26.53
C PRO A 531 33.25 3.08 -26.99
N ARG A 532 31.95 2.89 -27.31
CA ARG A 532 31.50 2.01 -28.44
C ARG A 532 30.18 2.44 -29.15
N ARG A 533 30.36 3.10 -30.30
CA ARG A 533 29.56 3.05 -31.56
C ARG A 533 28.15 3.69 -31.63
N ARG A 534 27.76 3.98 -32.89
CA ARG A 534 26.63 4.80 -33.37
C ARG A 534 25.43 3.96 -33.85
N PRO A 535 24.24 4.56 -34.04
CA PRO A 535 23.22 4.11 -34.98
C PRO A 535 23.37 4.77 -36.37
N ASP A 536 22.82 4.12 -37.40
CA ASP A 536 22.56 4.70 -38.73
C ASP A 536 21.05 4.96 -38.92
N GLY A 537 20.66 5.64 -39.99
CA GLY A 537 19.27 5.78 -40.44
C GLY A 537 19.17 6.33 -41.86
N THR A 538 18.01 6.21 -42.51
CA THR A 538 17.60 7.00 -43.70
C THR A 538 16.12 6.80 -44.07
N ASP A 539 15.60 7.70 -44.90
CA ASP A 539 14.18 7.88 -45.26
C ASP A 539 13.56 6.79 -46.17
N ARG A 540 12.22 6.76 -46.31
CA ARG A 540 11.51 7.32 -47.50
C ARG A 540 9.96 7.34 -47.44
N ARG A 541 9.41 8.17 -48.34
CA ARG A 541 8.00 8.50 -48.70
C ARG A 541 7.33 7.38 -49.56
N PRO A 542 6.02 7.37 -49.96
CA PRO A 542 5.21 8.52 -50.48
C PRO A 542 3.68 8.52 -50.17
N ALA A 543 2.86 9.19 -51.00
CA ALA A 543 1.44 9.49 -50.79
C ALA A 543 0.60 9.59 -52.09
N GLY A 544 -0.75 9.55 -51.98
CA GLY A 544 -1.75 9.79 -53.04
C GLY A 544 -2.63 8.57 -53.41
N ALA A 545 -3.80 8.66 -54.09
CA ALA A 545 -4.75 9.78 -54.30
C ALA A 545 -6.11 9.32 -54.95
N ARG A 546 -7.25 9.88 -54.49
CA ARG A 546 -8.57 10.17 -55.17
C ARG A 546 -9.43 9.09 -55.91
N THR A 547 -10.75 9.38 -55.96
CA THR A 547 -11.79 9.02 -57.00
C THR A 547 -12.30 7.55 -57.13
N ASP A 548 -13.56 7.19 -57.43
CA ASP A 548 -14.83 7.95 -57.68
C ASP A 548 -16.15 7.16 -57.24
N PRO A 549 -17.38 7.11 -57.87
CA PRO A 549 -18.67 7.12 -57.10
C PRO A 549 -19.79 6.12 -57.58
N ARG A 550 -21.09 6.48 -57.33
CA ARG A 550 -22.41 5.84 -57.71
C ARG A 550 -22.87 4.73 -56.73
N ARG A 551 -24.17 4.48 -56.44
CA ARG A 551 -25.48 4.88 -57.02
C ARG A 551 -26.54 5.34 -55.97
N ARG A 552 -27.65 5.91 -56.44
CA ARG A 552 -28.97 6.16 -55.79
C ARG A 552 -30.07 5.42 -56.60
N PRO A 553 -31.41 5.47 -56.28
CA PRO A 553 -32.12 6.09 -55.14
C PRO A 553 -32.76 4.97 -54.25
N ASP A 554 -34.00 4.90 -53.71
CA ASP A 554 -35.26 5.70 -53.61
C ASP A 554 -36.15 5.07 -52.46
N ALA A 555 -37.42 5.34 -52.11
CA ALA A 555 -38.52 6.27 -52.48
C ALA A 555 -39.57 6.36 -51.31
N ALA A 556 -40.62 7.19 -51.47
CA ALA A 556 -41.89 7.29 -50.69
C ALA A 556 -41.81 7.70 -49.19
N ALA A 557 -42.52 8.69 -48.61
CA ALA A 557 -43.65 9.58 -48.96
C ALA A 557 -45.08 9.21 -48.49
N THR A 558 -45.37 9.47 -47.20
CA THR A 558 -46.69 9.80 -46.58
C THR A 558 -46.43 10.43 -45.21
N GLY A 559 -47.19 11.39 -44.65
CA GLY A 559 -48.35 12.15 -45.16
C GLY A 559 -49.44 12.36 -44.08
N GLY A 560 -49.34 13.38 -43.21
CA GLY A 560 -50.30 13.53 -42.08
C GLY A 560 -50.32 14.87 -41.31
N ARG A 561 -51.33 15.69 -41.61
CA ARG A 561 -51.80 16.97 -41.01
C ARG A 561 -51.64 17.11 -39.46
N ARG A 562 -50.98 18.18 -38.98
CA ARG A 562 -51.51 19.49 -38.50
C ARG A 562 -52.34 19.50 -37.19
N ARG A 563 -51.81 20.19 -36.16
CA ARG A 563 -52.40 21.09 -35.13
C ARG A 563 -51.40 21.17 -33.96
N GLY A 564 -51.08 22.30 -33.33
CA GLY A 564 -51.35 23.72 -33.60
C GLY A 564 -50.95 24.55 -32.38
N ALA A 565 -50.11 25.58 -32.53
CA ALA A 565 -49.55 26.37 -31.42
C ALA A 565 -49.66 27.90 -31.66
N PRO A 566 -49.94 28.71 -30.63
CA PRO A 566 -49.91 30.18 -30.71
C PRO A 566 -48.47 30.75 -30.67
N PRO A 567 -48.26 32.03 -31.03
CA PRO A 567 -47.00 32.48 -31.62
C PRO A 567 -45.96 33.06 -30.64
N GLU A 568 -44.72 33.13 -31.12
CA GLU A 568 -43.59 33.83 -30.50
C GLU A 568 -43.75 35.35 -30.55
N LEU A 569 -43.16 36.04 -29.56
CA LEU A 569 -42.98 37.49 -29.56
C LEU A 569 -41.52 37.83 -29.91
N ARG A 570 -41.30 38.30 -31.15
CA ARG A 570 -39.97 38.55 -31.72
C ARG A 570 -39.45 39.94 -31.33
N ARG A 571 -38.21 40.03 -30.84
CA ARG A 571 -37.39 41.25 -30.88
C ARG A 571 -35.90 40.93 -30.89
N ASP A 572 -35.18 41.65 -31.73
CA ASP A 572 -33.78 41.41 -32.08
C ASP A 572 -32.81 42.13 -31.12
N GLY A 573 -31.54 41.69 -31.06
CA GLY A 573 -30.49 42.32 -30.24
C GLY A 573 -29.15 41.57 -30.29
N ASP A 574 -28.15 42.12 -30.96
CA ASP A 574 -26.83 41.50 -31.18
C ASP A 574 -25.88 41.60 -29.96
N ARG A 575 -25.25 40.46 -29.62
CA ARG A 575 -23.85 40.30 -29.12
C ARG A 575 -23.46 40.87 -27.72
N PRO A 576 -22.26 40.51 -27.20
CA PRO A 576 -21.50 39.26 -27.35
C PRO A 576 -21.15 38.60 -26.00
N SER A 577 -20.56 37.40 -26.05
CA SER A 577 -20.08 36.67 -24.88
C SER A 577 -18.71 37.14 -24.37
N HIS A 578 -18.62 37.57 -23.11
CA HIS A 578 -17.42 37.40 -22.28
C HIS A 578 -17.83 37.28 -20.80
N PHE A 579 -17.69 36.08 -20.24
CA PHE A 579 -17.61 35.88 -18.79
C PHE A 579 -16.14 35.72 -18.42
N GLY A 580 -15.64 36.63 -17.57
CA GLY A 580 -14.36 36.46 -16.88
C GLY A 580 -14.63 36.09 -15.42
N ASP A 581 -13.71 35.34 -14.81
CA ASP A 581 -13.67 35.18 -13.36
C ASP A 581 -13.41 36.54 -12.69
N ASP A 582 -13.98 36.77 -11.50
CA ASP A 582 -13.15 37.27 -10.39
C ASP A 582 -13.76 37.02 -9.00
N GLY A 583 -12.91 37.08 -7.98
CA GLY A 583 -13.23 36.67 -6.60
C GLY A 583 -14.02 37.69 -5.77
N TRP A 584 -14.87 37.20 -4.87
CA TRP A 584 -15.65 38.04 -3.95
C TRP A 584 -14.76 38.61 -2.83
N SER A 585 -14.65 39.95 -2.77
CA SER A 585 -13.95 40.68 -1.72
C SER A 585 -14.88 41.75 -1.13
N PRO A 586 -15.03 41.86 0.21
CA PRO A 586 -16.05 42.72 0.82
C PRO A 586 -15.71 44.22 0.67
N ALA A 587 -16.73 45.01 0.35
CA ALA A 587 -16.60 46.45 0.08
C ALA A 587 -16.53 47.32 1.36
N ALA A 588 -16.01 48.54 1.19
CA ALA A 588 -15.75 49.48 2.27
C ALA A 588 -16.97 50.31 2.72
N GLN A 589 -16.84 50.96 3.88
CA GLN A 589 -17.81 51.90 4.45
C GLN A 589 -17.93 53.20 3.63
N PRO A 590 -19.13 53.81 3.52
CA PRO A 590 -19.28 55.18 3.08
C PRO A 590 -19.27 56.16 4.27
N THR A 591 -18.30 57.09 4.30
CA THR A 591 -18.33 58.26 5.19
C THR A 591 -19.06 59.44 4.52
N ARG A 592 -19.73 60.29 5.30
CA ARG A 592 -20.14 61.64 4.85
C ARG A 592 -20.40 62.59 6.03
N ASP A 593 -19.58 63.62 6.13
CA ASP A 593 -19.72 64.71 7.10
C ASP A 593 -20.78 65.75 6.69
N ARG A 594 -21.41 66.38 7.70
CA ARG A 594 -21.51 67.86 7.83
C ARG A 594 -22.10 68.27 9.20
N ARG A 595 -21.44 69.23 9.87
CA ARG A 595 -21.98 70.03 11.01
C ARG A 595 -22.68 71.30 10.44
N PRO A 596 -23.53 72.02 11.21
CA PRO A 596 -23.18 72.90 12.35
C PRO A 596 -23.91 72.47 13.66
N SER A 597 -23.52 72.70 14.94
CA SER A 597 -22.73 73.69 15.71
C SER A 597 -23.55 74.75 16.47
N ALA A 598 -23.68 74.58 17.81
CA ALA A 598 -24.21 75.51 18.85
C ALA A 598 -25.69 75.98 18.71
N GLY A 599 -26.43 76.34 19.78
CA GLY A 599 -26.16 76.34 21.24
C GLY A 599 -27.37 76.86 22.05
N GLU A 600 -27.15 77.29 23.31
CA GLU A 600 -28.05 78.15 24.14
C GLU A 600 -29.26 77.54 24.93
N ARG A 601 -29.03 77.27 26.23
CA ARG A 601 -29.89 77.44 27.45
C ARG A 601 -31.44 77.29 27.41
N ARG A 602 -31.99 76.44 28.29
CA ARG A 602 -32.52 76.80 29.66
C ARG A 602 -32.99 75.56 30.46
N GLN A 603 -33.25 75.73 31.76
CA GLN A 603 -33.71 74.71 32.73
C GLN A 603 -35.20 74.97 33.16
N PRO A 604 -35.74 74.50 34.32
CA PRO A 604 -36.61 73.31 34.34
C PRO A 604 -37.96 73.50 35.08
N SER A 605 -38.83 72.49 35.05
CA SER A 605 -39.93 72.35 36.03
C SER A 605 -40.38 70.89 36.21
N THR A 606 -40.79 70.54 37.43
CA THR A 606 -41.31 69.22 37.82
C THR A 606 -42.87 69.27 37.97
N PRO A 607 -43.55 68.38 38.71
CA PRO A 607 -44.38 67.33 38.12
C PRO A 607 -45.87 67.46 38.44
N ASP A 608 -46.73 66.57 37.91
CA ASP A 608 -48.00 66.27 38.58
C ASP A 608 -48.43 64.79 38.46
N ARG A 609 -49.42 64.44 39.29
CA ARG A 609 -50.00 63.12 39.57
C ARG A 609 -51.36 62.98 38.86
N ARG A 610 -51.82 61.75 38.62
CA ARG A 610 -53.00 61.12 39.29
C ARG A 610 -53.63 59.93 38.53
N SER A 611 -53.45 58.74 39.12
CA SER A 611 -54.50 57.73 39.45
C SER A 611 -55.39 57.05 38.39
N ALA A 612 -55.88 55.86 38.80
CA ALA A 612 -57.02 55.07 38.29
C ALA A 612 -56.76 54.14 37.07
N ARG A 613 -57.32 52.92 37.01
CA ARG A 613 -58.04 52.12 38.04
C ARG A 613 -57.89 50.60 37.78
N MET A 614 -58.37 49.79 38.74
CA MET A 614 -58.29 48.32 38.76
C MET A 614 -59.45 47.61 38.03
N ARG A 615 -59.13 46.46 37.41
CA ARG A 615 -59.89 45.18 37.40
C ARG A 615 -61.29 45.15 36.72
N PRO A 616 -61.98 43.99 36.55
CA PRO A 616 -61.66 42.60 36.97
C PRO A 616 -60.27 42.08 36.61
#